data_AF-A0A537UYH7-F1
#
_entry.id   AF-A0A537UYH7-F1
#
_cell.length_a   1.000
_cell.length_b   1.000
_cell.length_c   1.000
_cell.angle_alpha   90.00
_cell.angle_beta   90.00
_cell.angle_gamma   90.00
#
_symmetry.space_group_name_H-M   'P 1'
#
loop_
_entity.id
_entity.type
_entity.pdbx_description
1 polymer ?
#
loop_
_entity_poly.entity_id
_entity_poly.type
_entity_poly.pdbx_seq_one_letter_code
_entity_poly.pdbx_strand_id
1 'polypeptide(L)'
;GLRAGLFAVDDLKVMPCTAEMIAGIAKHYPDLDDDRRGAELVRELISYLIGAVISQARKRLEAAQPKSVDDVRSHGGLLVAFPPDVAQAEAGIKSFLTQRMYRHPRVMAVMNDAEQILSDLFVRYQETPEVLPPEWRRSDGKDAETERARRIGNFIAGMTDRFAMTEHQRLFDSTPDLRYAAA
;
A
#
# COMPACT_ATOMS: atom_id res chain seq x y z
N GLY A 1 0.38 4.46 10.80
CA GLY A 1 0.23 5.88 11.19
C GLY A 1 0.05 6.00 12.69
N LEU A 2 -1.19 5.93 13.15
CA LEU A 2 -1.59 6.13 14.55
C LEU A 2 -0.85 5.21 15.53
N ARG A 3 -0.99 3.88 15.39
CA ARG A 3 -0.30 2.90 16.25
C ARG A 3 1.23 2.99 16.22
N ALA A 4 1.79 3.52 15.15
CA ALA A 4 3.25 3.71 14.99
C ALA A 4 3.72 5.09 15.51
N GLY A 5 2.81 5.89 16.07
CA GLY A 5 3.11 7.23 16.57
C GLY A 5 3.62 8.20 15.49
N LEU A 6 3.25 7.99 14.21
CA LEU A 6 3.71 8.88 13.12
C LEU A 6 2.91 10.19 13.06
N PHE A 7 1.69 10.18 13.60
CA PHE A 7 0.80 11.32 13.77
C PHE A 7 -0.29 10.93 14.79
N ALA A 8 -0.91 11.93 15.41
CA ALA A 8 -2.01 11.74 16.36
C ALA A 8 -3.36 11.67 15.64
N VAL A 9 -4.39 11.16 16.32
CA VAL A 9 -5.78 11.14 15.81
C VAL A 9 -6.24 12.56 15.45
N ASP A 10 -5.88 13.54 16.28
CA ASP A 10 -6.29 14.93 16.11
C ASP A 10 -5.62 15.63 14.92
N ASP A 11 -4.47 15.13 14.43
CA ASP A 11 -3.84 15.66 13.20
C ASP A 11 -4.75 15.46 11.97
N LEU A 12 -5.68 14.49 12.02
CA LEU A 12 -6.63 14.24 10.95
C LEU A 12 -7.77 15.27 10.91
N LYS A 13 -7.93 16.13 11.93
CA LYS A 13 -8.96 17.19 11.95
C LYS A 13 -8.75 18.27 10.88
N VAL A 14 -7.59 18.28 10.20
CA VAL A 14 -7.34 19.17 9.06
C VAL A 14 -8.25 18.88 7.86
N MET A 15 -8.88 17.71 7.81
CA MET A 15 -9.85 17.35 6.79
C MET A 15 -11.26 17.39 7.39
N PRO A 16 -12.25 18.05 6.73
CA PRO A 16 -13.59 18.21 7.29
C PRO A 16 -14.29 16.89 7.66
N CYS A 17 -14.26 15.90 6.76
CA CYS A 17 -14.90 14.59 6.96
C CYS A 17 -14.42 13.90 8.25
N THR A 18 -13.10 13.83 8.47
CA THR A 18 -12.54 13.22 9.68
C THR A 18 -12.71 14.10 10.91
N ALA A 19 -12.72 15.43 10.78
CA ALA A 19 -13.00 16.33 11.90
C ALA A 19 -14.41 16.11 12.47
N GLU A 20 -15.41 15.98 11.59
CA GLU A 20 -16.79 15.68 11.98
C GLU A 20 -16.90 14.31 12.66
N MET A 21 -16.26 13.27 12.10
CA MET A 21 -16.23 11.94 12.70
C MET A 21 -15.57 11.96 14.09
N ILE A 22 -14.43 12.65 14.24
CA ILE A 22 -13.73 12.74 15.53
C ILE A 22 -14.59 13.47 16.57
N ALA A 23 -15.25 14.56 16.19
CA ALA A 23 -16.17 15.26 17.08
C ALA A 23 -17.37 14.37 17.49
N GLY A 24 -17.91 13.60 16.54
CA GLY A 24 -18.94 12.61 16.78
C GLY A 24 -18.49 11.54 17.78
N ILE A 25 -17.30 10.97 17.58
CA ILE A 25 -16.72 9.96 18.48
C ILE A 25 -16.52 10.52 19.89
N ALA A 26 -15.94 11.72 20.02
CA ALA A 26 -15.72 12.36 21.31
C ALA A 26 -17.03 12.63 22.07
N LYS A 27 -18.12 12.92 21.35
CA LYS A 27 -19.44 13.09 21.96
C LYS A 27 -20.07 11.78 22.44
N HIS A 28 -19.92 10.70 21.68
CA HIS A 28 -20.50 9.39 22.04
C HIS A 28 -19.65 8.64 23.07
N TYR A 29 -18.33 8.85 23.06
CA TYR A 29 -17.36 8.16 23.89
C TYR A 29 -16.35 9.17 24.49
N PRO A 30 -16.73 9.91 25.54
CA PRO A 30 -15.90 10.99 26.08
C PRO A 30 -14.61 10.50 26.75
N ASP A 31 -14.61 9.28 27.31
CA ASP A 31 -13.48 8.73 28.09
C ASP A 31 -12.62 7.73 27.28
N LEU A 32 -12.74 7.75 25.95
CA LEU A 32 -12.04 6.80 25.08
C LEU A 32 -10.56 7.20 24.95
N ASP A 33 -9.64 6.26 25.19
CA ASP A 33 -8.20 6.48 24.99
C ASP A 33 -7.85 6.64 23.50
N ASP A 34 -6.68 7.19 23.19
CA ASP A 34 -6.28 7.54 21.82
C ASP A 34 -6.18 6.34 20.86
N ASP A 35 -5.78 5.16 21.34
CA ASP A 35 -5.73 3.95 20.51
C ASP A 35 -7.13 3.52 20.10
N ARG A 36 -8.07 3.52 21.06
CA ARG A 36 -9.48 3.23 20.80
C ARG A 36 -10.14 4.32 19.98
N ARG A 37 -9.80 5.60 20.17
CA ARG A 37 -10.29 6.72 19.33
C ARG A 37 -9.86 6.53 17.88
N GLY A 38 -8.60 6.13 17.67
CA GLY A 38 -8.10 5.80 16.35
C GLY A 38 -8.83 4.63 15.70
N ALA A 39 -9.09 3.56 16.47
CA ALA A 39 -9.84 2.41 15.98
C ALA A 39 -11.29 2.77 15.60
N GLU A 40 -11.97 3.56 16.43
CA GLU A 40 -13.33 4.03 16.13
C GLU A 40 -13.37 4.95 14.91
N LEU A 41 -12.39 5.85 14.75
CA LEU A 41 -12.29 6.68 13.55
C LEU A 41 -12.12 5.84 12.28
N VAL A 42 -11.26 4.82 12.31
CA VAL A 42 -11.08 3.90 11.18
C VAL A 42 -12.39 3.17 10.87
N ARG A 43 -13.10 2.69 11.89
CA ARG A 43 -14.38 2.00 11.74
C ARG A 43 -15.42 2.91 11.07
N GLU A 44 -15.64 4.10 11.60
CA GLU A 44 -16.59 5.09 11.06
C GLU A 44 -16.24 5.51 9.63
N LEU A 45 -14.95 5.75 9.35
CA LEU A 45 -14.48 6.11 8.02
C LEU A 45 -14.73 4.97 7.01
N ILE A 46 -14.45 3.72 7.37
CA ILE A 46 -14.73 2.56 6.51
C ILE A 46 -16.23 2.46 6.24
N SER A 47 -17.08 2.57 7.26
CA SER A 47 -18.53 2.55 7.11
C SER A 47 -19.04 3.65 6.17
N TYR A 48 -18.52 4.88 6.32
CA TYR A 48 -18.83 6.00 5.45
C TYR A 48 -18.45 5.74 3.99
N LEU A 49 -17.22 5.32 3.74
CA LEU A 49 -16.73 5.03 2.38
C LEU A 49 -17.51 3.88 1.72
N ILE A 50 -17.79 2.80 2.46
CA ILE A 50 -18.59 1.67 1.96
C ILE A 50 -20.00 2.15 1.58
N GLY A 51 -20.66 2.92 2.46
CA GLY A 51 -21.99 3.45 2.19
C GLY A 51 -22.01 4.33 0.94
N ALA A 52 -21.02 5.20 0.79
CA ALA A 52 -20.89 6.10 -0.35
C ALA A 52 -20.69 5.35 -1.68
N VAL A 53 -19.77 4.39 -1.73
CA VAL A 53 -19.51 3.65 -2.98
C VAL A 53 -20.69 2.77 -3.37
N ILE A 54 -21.39 2.15 -2.41
CA ILE A 54 -22.60 1.35 -2.69
C ILE A 54 -23.71 2.25 -3.23
N SER A 55 -23.96 3.38 -2.58
CA SER A 55 -24.99 4.34 -3.02
C SER A 55 -24.72 4.83 -4.45
N GLN A 56 -23.48 5.22 -4.72
CA GLN A 56 -23.08 5.71 -6.04
C GLN A 56 -23.10 4.62 -7.10
N ALA A 57 -22.66 3.40 -6.78
CA ALA A 57 -22.73 2.26 -7.68
C ALA A 57 -24.17 1.92 -8.08
N ARG A 58 -25.11 1.92 -7.12
CA ARG A 58 -26.54 1.70 -7.41
C ARG A 58 -27.07 2.73 -8.39
N LYS A 59 -26.83 4.03 -8.14
CA LYS A 59 -27.26 5.11 -9.04
C LYS A 59 -26.71 4.95 -10.46
N ARG A 60 -25.43 4.60 -10.59
CA ARG A 60 -24.79 4.41 -11.90
C ARG A 60 -25.32 3.17 -12.62
N LEU A 61 -25.54 2.08 -11.91
CA LEU A 61 -26.11 0.85 -12.47
C LEU A 61 -27.58 1.04 -12.89
N GLU A 62 -28.37 1.79 -12.12
CA GLU A 62 -29.75 2.13 -12.48
C GLU A 62 -29.83 2.98 -13.74
N ALA A 63 -28.87 3.90 -13.94
CA ALA A 63 -28.77 4.71 -15.15
C ALA A 63 -28.23 3.93 -16.35
N ALA A 64 -27.23 3.06 -16.16
CA ALA A 64 -26.58 2.31 -17.23
C ALA A 64 -27.36 1.06 -17.66
N GLN A 65 -28.15 0.48 -16.76
CA GLN A 65 -28.96 -0.74 -16.95
C GLN A 65 -28.28 -1.89 -17.73
N PRO A 66 -27.02 -2.28 -17.41
CA PRO A 66 -26.36 -3.37 -18.11
C PRO A 66 -27.15 -4.68 -17.94
N LYS A 67 -27.28 -5.43 -19.02
CA LYS A 67 -27.95 -6.75 -19.05
C LYS A 67 -26.96 -7.89 -19.13
N SER A 68 -25.69 -7.59 -19.43
CA SER A 68 -24.61 -8.57 -19.52
C SER A 68 -23.30 -8.04 -18.91
N VAL A 69 -22.35 -8.95 -18.69
CA VAL A 69 -20.99 -8.57 -18.29
C VAL A 69 -20.29 -7.80 -19.42
N ASP A 70 -20.65 -8.07 -20.68
CA ASP A 70 -20.08 -7.35 -21.82
C ASP A 70 -20.57 -5.90 -21.88
N ASP A 71 -21.80 -5.63 -21.47
CA ASP A 71 -22.33 -4.26 -21.33
C ASP A 71 -21.55 -3.50 -20.25
N VAL A 72 -21.16 -4.17 -19.16
CA VAL A 72 -20.32 -3.59 -18.11
C VAL A 72 -18.92 -3.27 -18.63
N ARG A 73 -18.30 -4.21 -19.38
CA ARG A 73 -16.95 -4.01 -19.95
C ARG A 73 -16.90 -2.93 -21.02
N SER A 74 -17.96 -2.84 -21.82
CA SER A 74 -18.09 -1.85 -22.89
C SER A 74 -18.64 -0.50 -22.42
N HIS A 75 -19.04 -0.39 -21.15
CA HIS A 75 -19.53 0.86 -20.58
C HIS A 75 -18.42 1.94 -20.61
N GLY A 76 -18.72 3.10 -21.19
CA GLY A 76 -17.75 4.20 -21.37
C GLY A 76 -17.34 4.93 -20.08
N GLY A 77 -17.67 4.40 -18.91
CA GLY A 77 -17.41 5.03 -17.62
C GLY A 77 -17.26 4.03 -16.48
N LEU A 78 -16.85 4.53 -15.32
CA LEU A 78 -16.74 3.71 -14.11
C LEU A 78 -18.12 3.46 -13.51
N LEU A 79 -18.54 2.21 -13.33
CA LEU A 79 -19.78 1.88 -12.61
C LEU A 79 -19.59 1.89 -11.09
N VAL A 80 -18.38 1.58 -10.62
CA VAL A 80 -18.00 1.61 -9.20
C VAL A 80 -17.06 2.79 -8.97
N ALA A 81 -17.53 3.79 -8.26
CA ALA A 81 -16.74 4.96 -7.88
C ALA A 81 -17.37 5.64 -6.66
N PHE A 82 -16.59 6.45 -5.95
CA PHE A 82 -17.13 7.37 -4.98
C PHE A 82 -17.94 8.49 -5.67
N PRO A 83 -18.96 9.05 -5.00
CA PRO A 83 -19.52 10.33 -5.41
C PRO A 83 -18.46 11.44 -5.29
N PRO A 84 -18.57 12.56 -6.04
CA PRO A 84 -17.49 13.53 -6.18
C PRO A 84 -16.96 14.13 -4.86
N ASP A 85 -17.86 14.42 -3.92
CA ASP A 85 -17.56 14.93 -2.58
C ASP A 85 -16.74 13.93 -1.75
N VAL A 86 -17.15 12.66 -1.76
CA VAL A 86 -16.44 11.59 -1.07
C VAL A 86 -15.09 11.30 -1.72
N ALA A 87 -15.02 11.36 -3.06
CA ALA A 87 -13.76 11.21 -3.78
C ALA A 87 -12.76 12.32 -3.41
N GLN A 88 -13.24 13.55 -3.24
CA GLN A 88 -12.41 14.66 -2.76
C GLN A 88 -11.92 14.44 -1.32
N ALA A 89 -12.79 13.98 -0.42
CA ALA A 89 -12.40 13.65 0.95
C ALA A 89 -11.35 12.53 0.99
N GLU A 90 -11.56 11.47 0.19
CA GLU A 90 -10.64 10.34 0.06
C GLU A 90 -9.26 10.74 -0.47
N ALA A 91 -9.23 11.61 -1.49
CA ALA A 91 -8.00 12.18 -2.01
C ALA A 91 -7.27 13.02 -0.95
N GLY A 92 -8.01 13.78 -0.13
CA GLY A 92 -7.47 14.51 1.01
C GLY A 92 -6.78 13.59 2.04
N ILE A 93 -7.44 12.49 2.39
CA ILE A 93 -6.90 11.48 3.31
C ILE A 93 -5.63 10.84 2.74
N LYS A 94 -5.64 10.45 1.45
CA LYS A 94 -4.45 9.93 0.78
C LYS A 94 -3.30 10.94 0.77
N SER A 95 -3.59 12.21 0.50
CA SER A 95 -2.57 13.27 0.52
C SER A 95 -1.95 13.42 1.90
N PHE A 96 -2.78 13.46 2.95
CA PHE A 96 -2.33 13.48 4.34
C PHE A 96 -1.45 12.28 4.67
N LEU A 97 -1.89 11.05 4.36
CA LEU A 97 -1.13 9.83 4.61
C LEU A 97 0.18 9.79 3.82
N THR A 98 0.19 10.29 2.58
CA THR A 98 1.41 10.41 1.78
C THR A 98 2.46 11.25 2.49
N GLN A 99 2.07 12.41 3.01
CA GLN A 99 2.98 13.33 3.66
C GLN A 99 3.38 12.88 5.06
N ARG A 100 2.41 12.44 5.88
CA ARG A 100 2.60 12.16 7.31
C ARG A 100 2.99 10.73 7.62
N MET A 101 2.71 9.78 6.72
CA MET A 101 3.03 8.36 6.91
C MET A 101 4.11 7.89 5.95
N TYR A 102 3.81 7.86 4.66
CA TYR A 102 4.66 7.20 3.68
C TYR A 102 5.98 7.95 3.46
N ARG A 103 5.96 9.29 3.53
CA ARG A 103 7.16 10.14 3.47
C ARG A 103 7.76 10.49 4.82
N HIS A 104 7.30 9.86 5.90
CA HIS A 104 7.88 10.10 7.22
C HIS A 104 9.36 9.67 7.22
N PRO A 105 10.31 10.45 7.78
CA PRO A 105 11.73 10.12 7.75
C PRO A 105 12.07 8.70 8.21
N ARG A 106 11.46 8.23 9.31
CA ARG A 106 11.58 6.83 9.79
C ARG A 106 11.17 5.79 8.74
N VAL A 107 10.07 6.02 8.02
CA VAL A 107 9.60 5.09 6.98
C VAL A 107 10.53 5.14 5.77
N MET A 108 10.93 6.34 5.34
CA MET A 108 11.84 6.50 4.20
C MET A 108 13.22 5.87 4.45
N ALA A 109 13.73 5.91 5.69
CA ALA A 109 14.98 5.22 6.04
C ALA A 109 14.89 3.72 5.78
N VAL A 110 13.84 3.05 6.27
CA VAL A 110 13.59 1.61 6.01
C VAL A 110 13.41 1.34 4.51
N MET A 111 12.69 2.22 3.80
CA MET A 111 12.45 2.05 2.37
C MET A 111 13.74 2.16 1.55
N ASN A 112 14.64 3.07 1.90
CA ASN A 112 15.95 3.20 1.24
C ASN A 112 16.80 1.95 1.45
N ASP A 113 16.82 1.41 2.68
CA ASP A 113 17.54 0.18 3.01
C ASP A 113 16.96 -1.03 2.25
N ALA A 114 15.63 -1.11 2.14
CA ALA A 114 14.96 -2.14 1.37
C ALA A 114 15.25 -2.02 -0.14
N GLU A 115 15.23 -0.80 -0.69
CA GLU A 115 15.59 -0.54 -2.09
C GLU A 115 17.03 -0.95 -2.39
N GLN A 116 17.96 -0.70 -1.47
CA GLN A 116 19.34 -1.14 -1.60
C GLN A 116 19.44 -2.67 -1.66
N ILE A 117 18.77 -3.37 -0.74
CA ILE A 117 18.75 -4.84 -0.72
C ILE A 117 18.25 -5.42 -2.05
N LEU A 118 17.14 -4.89 -2.56
CA LEU A 118 16.56 -5.39 -3.81
C LEU A 118 17.45 -5.09 -5.02
N SER A 119 18.06 -3.91 -5.05
CA SER A 119 18.98 -3.49 -6.10
C SER A 119 20.23 -4.37 -6.13
N ASP A 120 20.81 -4.63 -4.96
CA ASP A 120 21.98 -5.48 -4.80
C ASP A 120 21.70 -6.92 -5.22
N LEU A 121 20.58 -7.49 -4.77
CA LEU A 121 20.14 -8.83 -5.18
C LEU A 121 19.94 -8.91 -6.70
N PHE A 122 19.28 -7.93 -7.29
CA PHE A 122 19.04 -7.90 -8.74
C PHE A 122 20.36 -7.89 -9.52
N VAL A 123 21.29 -7.01 -9.16
CA VAL A 123 22.61 -6.93 -9.79
C VAL A 123 23.37 -8.24 -9.63
N ARG A 124 23.41 -8.79 -8.40
CA ARG A 124 24.14 -10.05 -8.14
C ARG A 124 23.60 -11.21 -8.96
N TYR A 125 22.29 -11.37 -9.07
CA TYR A 125 21.71 -12.43 -9.89
C TYR A 125 21.92 -12.20 -11.39
N GLN A 126 22.09 -10.95 -11.83
CA GLN A 126 22.40 -10.63 -13.21
C GLN A 126 23.86 -10.96 -13.55
N GLU A 127 24.79 -10.64 -12.66
CA GLU A 127 26.23 -10.86 -12.81
C GLU A 127 26.64 -12.32 -12.59
N THR A 128 25.98 -13.03 -11.66
CA THR A 128 26.29 -14.42 -11.31
C THR A 128 25.02 -15.27 -11.25
N PRO A 129 24.43 -15.64 -12.40
CA PRO A 129 23.18 -16.41 -12.45
C PRO A 129 23.25 -17.76 -11.71
N GLU A 130 24.43 -18.31 -11.47
CA GLU A 130 24.65 -19.58 -10.77
C GLU A 130 24.18 -19.53 -9.31
N VAL A 131 24.16 -18.34 -8.70
CA VAL A 131 23.70 -18.16 -7.31
C VAL A 131 22.18 -18.12 -7.16
N LEU A 132 21.44 -18.06 -8.28
CA LEU A 132 19.99 -18.26 -8.28
C LEU A 132 19.65 -19.72 -7.93
N PRO A 133 18.49 -19.97 -7.29
CA PRO A 133 17.99 -21.31 -7.12
C PRO A 133 17.87 -22.06 -8.46
N PRO A 134 18.11 -23.38 -8.50
CA PRO A 134 18.13 -24.18 -9.73
C PRO A 134 16.91 -24.00 -10.64
N GLU A 135 15.72 -23.89 -10.06
CA GLU A 135 14.45 -23.72 -10.76
C GLU A 135 14.28 -22.33 -11.41
N TRP A 136 15.04 -21.35 -10.95
CA TRP A 136 15.11 -20.00 -11.50
C TRP A 136 16.30 -19.79 -12.43
N ARG A 137 17.25 -20.74 -12.46
CA ARG A 137 18.30 -20.79 -13.47
C ARG A 137 17.71 -21.25 -14.80
N ARG A 138 18.10 -20.59 -15.89
CA ARG A 138 17.73 -21.07 -17.23
C ARG A 138 18.62 -22.26 -17.60
N SER A 139 18.01 -23.30 -18.16
CA SER A 139 18.66 -24.59 -18.43
C SER A 139 19.62 -24.60 -19.62
N ASP A 140 19.58 -23.60 -20.51
CA ASP A 140 20.34 -23.61 -21.79
C ASP A 140 21.29 -22.40 -22.00
N GLY A 141 21.35 -21.44 -21.07
CA GLY A 141 22.24 -20.27 -21.14
C GLY A 141 21.96 -19.26 -22.27
N LYS A 142 20.81 -19.35 -22.97
CA LYS A 142 20.51 -18.53 -24.17
C LYS A 142 19.48 -17.42 -23.93
N ASP A 143 19.35 -16.91 -22.71
CA ASP A 143 18.47 -15.77 -22.43
C ASP A 143 18.99 -14.50 -23.12
N ALA A 144 18.12 -13.89 -23.93
CA ALA A 144 18.23 -12.47 -24.22
C ALA A 144 18.24 -11.70 -22.89
N GLU A 145 19.01 -10.62 -22.81
CA GLU A 145 19.21 -9.85 -21.58
C GLU A 145 17.89 -9.45 -20.91
N THR A 146 16.90 -9.01 -21.69
CA THR A 146 15.56 -8.63 -21.22
C THR A 146 14.81 -9.78 -20.55
N GLU A 147 14.90 -10.99 -21.09
CA GLU A 147 14.23 -12.16 -20.54
C GLU A 147 14.89 -12.61 -19.23
N ARG A 148 16.22 -12.52 -19.15
CA ARG A 148 16.95 -12.75 -17.90
C ARG A 148 16.57 -11.74 -16.82
N ALA A 149 16.56 -10.45 -17.15
CA ALA A 149 16.16 -9.38 -16.23
C ALA A 149 14.72 -9.58 -15.73
N ARG A 150 13.78 -9.92 -16.62
CA ARG A 150 12.40 -10.23 -16.25
C ARG A 150 12.30 -11.43 -15.31
N ARG A 151 13.04 -12.50 -15.57
CA ARG A 151 13.07 -13.70 -14.73
C ARG A 151 13.59 -13.40 -13.33
N ILE A 152 14.69 -12.65 -13.22
CA ILE A 152 15.24 -12.20 -11.94
C ILE A 152 14.23 -11.30 -11.21
N GLY A 153 13.61 -10.34 -11.92
CA GLY A 153 12.57 -9.48 -11.37
C GLY A 153 11.38 -10.28 -10.80
N ASN A 154 10.92 -11.31 -11.52
CA ASN A 154 9.86 -12.20 -11.04
C ASN A 154 10.28 -13.02 -9.82
N PHE A 155 11.54 -13.49 -9.77
CA PHE A 155 12.07 -14.20 -8.62
C PHE A 155 12.08 -13.31 -7.37
N ILE A 156 12.64 -12.10 -7.50
CA ILE A 156 12.70 -11.10 -6.43
C ILE A 156 11.28 -10.69 -5.98
N ALA A 157 10.37 -10.45 -6.92
CA ALA A 157 8.98 -10.12 -6.62
C ALA A 157 8.21 -11.26 -5.92
N GLY A 158 8.68 -12.50 -6.05
CA GLY A 158 8.13 -13.66 -5.33
C GLY A 158 8.71 -13.86 -3.93
N MET A 159 9.70 -13.08 -3.51
CA MET A 159 10.32 -13.19 -2.20
C MET A 159 9.44 -12.61 -1.10
N THR A 160 9.51 -13.20 0.09
CA THR A 160 9.06 -12.51 1.32
C THR A 160 10.18 -11.61 1.84
N ASP A 161 9.85 -10.57 2.60
CA ASP A 161 10.84 -9.67 3.21
C ASP A 161 11.93 -10.45 3.96
N ARG A 162 11.53 -11.43 4.77
CA ARG A 162 12.47 -12.29 5.51
C ARG A 162 13.39 -13.06 4.57
N PHE A 163 12.85 -13.59 3.47
CA PHE A 163 13.65 -14.35 2.51
C PHE A 163 14.61 -13.45 1.74
N ALA A 164 14.19 -12.25 1.33
CA ALA A 164 15.06 -11.27 0.69
C ALA A 164 16.23 -10.87 1.60
N MET A 165 15.96 -10.61 2.89
CA MET A 165 17.02 -10.33 3.87
C MET A 165 17.99 -11.52 4.04
N THR A 166 17.48 -12.75 4.12
CA THR A 166 18.33 -13.95 4.21
C THR A 166 19.19 -14.15 2.96
N GLU A 167 18.62 -13.97 1.76
CA GLU A 167 19.38 -14.06 0.51
C GLU A 167 20.45 -12.98 0.43
N HIS A 168 20.15 -11.75 0.88
CA HIS A 168 21.13 -10.69 0.94
C HIS A 168 22.28 -11.03 1.90
N GLN A 169 21.98 -11.51 3.11
CA GLN A 169 22.99 -11.96 4.08
C GLN A 169 23.85 -13.13 3.57
N ARG A 170 23.29 -13.99 2.73
CA ARG A 170 24.02 -15.10 2.12
C ARG A 170 25.02 -14.63 1.06
N LEU A 171 24.69 -13.55 0.36
CA LEU A 171 25.41 -13.08 -0.83
C LEU A 171 26.32 -11.88 -0.56
N PHE A 172 26.11 -11.14 0.51
CA PHE A 172 26.81 -9.90 0.82
C PHE A 172 27.32 -9.89 2.26
N ASP A 173 28.48 -9.26 2.47
CA ASP A 173 29.13 -9.19 3.78
C ASP A 173 28.41 -8.26 4.76
N SER A 174 27.56 -7.36 4.26
CA SER A 174 26.79 -6.41 5.05
C SER A 174 25.37 -6.31 4.51
N THR A 175 24.38 -6.52 5.38
CA THR A 175 22.95 -6.39 5.06
C THR A 175 22.33 -5.32 5.94
N PRO A 176 21.65 -4.30 5.37
CA PRO A 176 20.91 -3.30 6.14
C PRO A 176 19.91 -3.95 7.12
N ASP A 177 19.82 -3.42 8.33
CA ASP A 177 18.84 -3.89 9.31
C ASP A 177 17.53 -3.08 9.22
N LEU A 178 16.55 -3.68 8.56
CA LEU A 178 15.22 -3.09 8.37
C LEU A 178 14.42 -2.89 9.68
N ARG A 179 14.89 -3.40 10.83
CA ARG A 179 14.19 -3.27 12.12
C ARG A 179 14.55 -2.00 12.88
N TYR A 180 15.73 -1.41 12.66
CA TYR A 180 16.23 -0.32 13.51
C TYR A 180 15.53 1.02 13.33
N ALA A 181 14.96 1.29 12.16
CA ALA A 181 14.26 2.55 11.89
C ALA A 181 12.77 2.55 12.34
N ALA A 182 12.28 1.45 12.91
CA ALA A 182 10.91 1.34 13.45
C ALA A 182 10.78 1.73 14.94
N ALA A 183 11.89 1.95 15.65
CA ALA A 183 11.90 2.41 17.04
C ALA A 183 11.79 3.95 17.15
#